data_AF-A0A1X7A2R1-F1
#
_entry.id   AF-A0A1X7A2R1-F1
#
_cell.length_a   1.000
_cell.length_b   1.000
_cell.length_c   1.000
_cell.angle_alpha   90.00
_cell.angle_beta   90.00
_cell.angle_gamma   90.00
#
_symmetry.space_group_name_H-M   'P 1'
#
loop_
_entity.id
_entity.type
_entity.pdbx_description
1 polymer ?
#
loop_
_entity_poly.entity_id
_entity_poly.type
_entity_poly.pdbx_seq_one_letter_code
_entity_poly.pdbx_strand_id
1 'polypeptide(L)'
;MLRILVLNCRSAALALTLLLALVIGVLTLIPLNVPQAMPGSDKHHHLIAFAALALPTAALAPRLLWGLLPALALYGVLIEVLQPFVGRSGDQRDALADGLGLITGSGLGLLLYRPLQRLKRRAPALTE
;
A
#
# COMPACT_ATOMS: atom_id res chain seq x y z
N MET A 1 16.76 -27.88 -2.71
CA MET A 1 16.22 -27.02 -1.61
C MET A 1 16.41 -25.51 -1.87
N LEU A 2 16.59 -25.07 -3.13
CA LEU A 2 16.85 -23.68 -3.50
C LEU A 2 15.72 -23.11 -4.38
N ARG A 3 14.47 -23.28 -3.94
CA ARG A 3 13.28 -22.70 -4.60
C ARG A 3 12.92 -21.32 -4.00
N ILE A 4 13.86 -20.72 -3.27
CA ILE A 4 13.66 -19.51 -2.47
C ILE A 4 13.85 -18.22 -3.32
N LEU A 5 14.50 -18.30 -4.49
CA LEU A 5 14.83 -17.09 -5.25
C LEU A 5 13.85 -16.69 -6.36
N VAL A 6 12.88 -17.54 -6.71
CA VAL A 6 11.76 -17.16 -7.58
C VAL A 6 10.55 -16.89 -6.70
N LEU A 7 10.60 -15.80 -5.93
CA LEU A 7 9.42 -15.27 -5.27
C LEU A 7 8.34 -15.08 -6.34
N ASN A 8 7.27 -15.88 -6.25
CA ASN A 8 6.10 -15.74 -7.08
C ASN A 8 5.66 -14.27 -6.98
N CYS A 9 5.70 -13.51 -8.08
CA CYS A 9 5.45 -12.06 -8.07
C CYS A 9 4.10 -11.73 -7.44
N ARG A 10 3.13 -12.66 -7.53
CA ARG A 10 1.86 -12.60 -6.81
C ARG A 10 2.02 -12.71 -5.30
N SER A 11 2.73 -13.74 -4.81
CA SER A 11 2.99 -13.91 -3.39
C SER A 11 3.80 -12.75 -2.81
N ALA A 12 4.80 -12.25 -3.53
CA ALA A 12 5.59 -11.09 -3.12
C ALA A 12 4.73 -9.81 -3.06
N ALA A 13 3.89 -9.56 -4.08
CA ALA A 13 2.95 -8.45 -4.08
C ALA A 13 2.04 -8.48 -2.85
N LEU A 14 1.41 -9.64 -2.60
CA LEU A 14 0.50 -9.82 -1.48
C LEU A 14 1.22 -9.64 -0.14
N ALA A 15 2.38 -10.26 0.06
CA ALA A 15 3.14 -10.15 1.30
C ALA A 15 3.54 -8.69 1.58
N LEU A 16 4.04 -7.97 0.57
CA LEU A 16 4.42 -6.55 0.71
C LEU A 16 3.20 -5.67 0.99
N THR A 17 2.11 -5.83 0.24
CA THR A 17 0.89 -5.05 0.47
C THR A 17 0.28 -5.35 1.84
N LEU A 18 0.26 -6.60 2.30
CA LEU A 18 -0.22 -6.95 3.64
C LEU A 18 0.67 -6.40 4.76
N LEU A 19 2.00 -6.47 4.59
CA LEU A 19 2.94 -5.89 5.55
C LEU A 19 2.75 -4.37 5.65
N LEU A 20 2.64 -3.68 4.50
CA LEU A 20 2.37 -2.24 4.46
C LEU A 20 1.02 -1.91 5.08
N ALA A 21 -0.03 -2.68 4.79
CA ALA A 21 -1.34 -2.48 5.40
C ALA A 21 -1.24 -2.56 6.93
N LEU A 22 -0.58 -3.59 7.45
CA LEU A 22 -0.36 -3.76 8.89
C LEU A 22 0.40 -2.57 9.49
N VAL A 23 1.51 -2.18 8.89
CA VAL A 23 2.32 -1.04 9.36
C VAL A 23 1.49 0.25 9.37
N ILE A 24 0.77 0.54 8.29
CA ILE A 24 -0.09 1.72 8.18
C ILE A 24 -1.17 1.68 9.26
N GLY A 25 -1.88 0.55 9.43
CA GLY A 25 -2.94 0.43 10.43
C GLY A 25 -2.43 0.58 11.86
N VAL A 26 -1.26 0.02 12.17
CA VAL A 26 -0.62 0.21 13.48
C VAL A 26 -0.27 1.68 13.69
N LEU A 27 0.38 2.34 12.73
CA LEU A 27 0.81 3.73 12.88
C LEU A 27 -0.38 4.72 12.94
N THR A 28 -1.47 4.44 12.24
CA THR A 28 -2.67 5.29 12.23
C THR A 28 -3.59 5.02 13.41
N LEU A 29 -3.57 3.82 14.02
CA LEU A 29 -4.45 3.49 15.15
C LEU A 29 -3.76 3.44 16.52
N ILE A 30 -2.43 3.62 16.58
CA ILE A 30 -1.76 3.86 17.86
C ILE A 30 -2.27 5.20 18.45
N PRO A 31 -2.71 5.22 19.73
CA PRO A 31 -3.12 6.45 20.40
C PRO A 31 -1.97 7.46 20.44
N LEU A 32 -2.28 8.72 20.16
CA LEU A 32 -1.34 9.81 20.33
C LEU A 32 -1.56 10.48 21.68
N ASN A 33 -0.54 10.46 22.54
CA ASN A 33 -0.55 11.17 23.81
C ASN A 33 -0.20 12.67 23.66
N VAL A 34 -0.04 13.16 22.43
CA VAL A 34 0.32 14.53 22.11
C VAL A 34 -0.82 15.17 21.34
N PRO A 35 -1.26 16.40 21.66
CA PRO A 35 -2.24 17.13 20.86
C PRO A 35 -1.77 17.16 19.40
N GLN A 36 -2.61 16.67 18.50
CA GLN A 36 -2.37 16.76 17.07
C GLN A 36 -2.19 18.24 16.70
N ALA A 37 -1.06 18.59 16.07
CA ALA A 37 -0.65 19.97 15.86
C ALA A 37 -1.64 20.79 15.00
N MET A 38 -2.54 20.15 14.27
CA MET A 38 -3.77 20.72 13.70
C MET A 38 -4.52 19.59 12.99
N PRO A 39 -5.88 19.58 12.99
CA PRO A 39 -6.65 18.68 12.14
C PRO A 39 -6.24 18.83 10.66
N GLY A 40 -5.84 17.73 10.01
CA GLY A 40 -5.52 17.69 8.58
C GLY A 40 -4.08 18.06 8.16
N SER A 41 -3.13 18.17 9.10
CA SER A 41 -1.68 18.26 8.80
C SER A 41 -1.14 16.96 8.14
N ASP A 42 -1.86 15.84 8.30
CA ASP A 42 -1.37 14.49 8.00
C ASP A 42 -1.63 14.01 6.55
N LYS A 43 -2.28 14.82 5.71
CA LYS A 43 -2.73 14.43 4.36
C LYS A 43 -1.63 13.91 3.43
N HIS A 44 -0.43 14.49 3.54
CA HIS A 44 0.70 14.03 2.75
C HIS A 44 1.13 12.63 3.16
N HIS A 45 1.09 12.31 4.46
CA HIS A 45 1.40 10.97 4.95
C HIS A 45 0.35 9.96 4.48
N HIS A 46 -0.94 10.30 4.53
CA HIS A 46 -2.01 9.47 3.97
C HIS A 46 -1.80 9.16 2.49
N LEU A 47 -1.58 10.21 1.68
CA LEU A 47 -1.32 10.05 0.26
C LEU A 47 -0.08 9.17 -0.01
N ILE A 48 1.04 9.42 0.67
CA ILE A 48 2.28 8.67 0.48
C ILE A 48 2.11 7.21 0.95
N ALA A 49 1.49 7.00 2.11
CA ALA A 49 1.25 5.69 2.68
C ALA A 49 0.38 4.83 1.76
N PHE A 50 -0.74 5.36 1.28
CA PHE A 50 -1.64 4.62 0.39
C PHE A 50 -1.07 4.47 -1.03
N ALA A 51 -0.25 5.42 -1.50
CA ALA A 51 0.53 5.21 -2.73
C ALA A 51 1.52 4.05 -2.57
N ALA A 52 2.25 3.99 -1.45
CA ALA A 52 3.15 2.88 -1.16
C ALA A 52 2.38 1.55 -1.04
N LEU A 53 1.17 1.56 -0.44
CA LEU A 53 0.34 0.38 -0.23
C LEU A 53 -0.10 -0.30 -1.55
N ALA A 54 -0.52 0.50 -2.54
CA ALA A 54 -0.97 0.01 -3.84
C ALA A 54 0.18 -0.41 -4.78
N LEU A 55 1.35 0.22 -4.63
CA LEU A 55 2.47 0.10 -5.56
C LEU A 55 2.96 -1.35 -5.77
N PRO A 56 3.21 -2.19 -4.74
CA PRO A 56 3.69 -3.56 -4.94
C PRO A 56 2.73 -4.42 -5.77
N THR A 57 1.43 -4.30 -5.49
CA THR A 57 0.40 -5.04 -6.23
C THR A 57 0.35 -4.59 -7.69
N ALA A 58 0.37 -3.29 -7.95
CA ALA A 58 0.38 -2.77 -9.31
C ALA A 58 1.67 -3.14 -10.09
N ALA A 59 2.84 -3.09 -9.44
CA ALA A 59 4.14 -3.34 -10.06
C ALA A 59 4.44 -4.83 -10.31
N LEU A 60 3.99 -5.71 -9.43
CA LEU A 60 4.38 -7.14 -9.48
C LEU A 60 3.22 -8.05 -9.92
N ALA A 61 1.97 -7.66 -9.67
CA ALA A 61 0.80 -8.48 -9.93
C ALA A 61 -0.43 -7.64 -10.35
N PRO A 62 -0.37 -6.86 -11.45
CA PRO A 62 -1.41 -5.89 -11.82
C PRO A 62 -2.80 -6.49 -12.03
N ARG A 63 -2.90 -7.79 -12.33
CA ARG A 63 -4.21 -8.48 -12.42
C ARG A 63 -4.92 -8.55 -11.06
N LEU A 64 -4.19 -8.62 -9.95
CA LEU A 64 -4.76 -8.62 -8.60
C LEU A 64 -5.23 -7.23 -8.17
N LEU A 65 -4.70 -6.18 -8.80
CA LEU A 65 -5.01 -4.79 -8.45
C LEU A 65 -6.51 -4.51 -8.52
N TRP A 66 -7.21 -5.02 -9.53
CA TRP A 66 -8.65 -4.82 -9.68
C TRP A 66 -9.48 -5.37 -8.52
N GLY A 67 -9.07 -6.50 -7.94
CA GLY A 67 -9.74 -7.08 -6.77
C GLY A 67 -9.31 -6.43 -5.45
N LEU A 68 -8.05 -6.01 -5.34
CA LEU A 68 -7.50 -5.45 -4.11
C LEU A 68 -7.79 -3.96 -3.94
N LEU A 69 -7.85 -3.18 -5.02
CA LEU A 69 -8.01 -1.73 -4.95
C LEU A 69 -9.29 -1.32 -4.19
N PRO A 70 -10.47 -1.94 -4.41
CA PRO A 70 -11.67 -1.67 -3.61
C PRO A 70 -11.50 -2.04 -2.13
N ALA A 71 -10.81 -3.15 -1.84
CA ALA A 71 -10.54 -3.58 -0.47
C ALA A 71 -9.59 -2.62 0.26
N LEU A 72 -8.56 -2.12 -0.42
CA LEU A 72 -7.63 -1.13 0.12
C LEU A 72 -8.30 0.24 0.32
N ALA A 73 -9.23 0.63 -0.56
CA ALA A 73 -10.01 1.85 -0.38
C ALA A 73 -10.94 1.74 0.84
N LEU A 74 -11.64 0.60 0.98
CA LEU A 74 -12.45 0.32 2.17
C LEU A 74 -11.62 0.30 3.44
N TYR A 75 -10.39 -0.21 3.36
CA TYR A 75 -9.45 -0.22 4.48
C TYR A 75 -9.09 1.18 4.97
N GLY A 76 -8.82 2.14 4.07
CA GLY A 76 -8.58 3.54 4.46
C GLY A 76 -9.79 4.20 5.12
N VAL A 77 -10.98 4.02 4.52
CA VAL A 77 -12.24 4.50 5.14
C VAL A 77 -12.45 3.90 6.53
N LEU A 78 -12.17 2.61 6.70
CA LEU A 78 -12.32 1.93 7.99
C LEU A 78 -11.33 2.48 9.02
N ILE A 79 -10.09 2.76 8.65
CA ILE A 79 -9.11 3.41 9.54
C ILE A 79 -9.67 4.74 10.04
N GLU A 80 -10.15 5.62 9.15
CA GLU A 80 -10.70 6.92 9.54
C GLU A 80 -11.91 6.81 10.48
N VAL A 81 -12.76 5.81 10.27
CA VAL A 81 -13.88 5.51 11.18
C VAL A 81 -13.39 5.00 12.54
N LEU A 82 -12.30 4.23 12.58
CA LEU A 82 -11.76 3.63 13.80
C LEU A 82 -10.91 4.61 14.64
N GLN A 83 -10.28 5.60 14.02
CA GLN A 83 -9.40 6.57 14.68
C GLN A 83 -10.03 7.27 15.92
N PRO A 84 -11.30 7.75 15.89
CA PRO A 84 -11.98 8.32 17.06
C PRO A 84 -12.02 7.41 18.28
N PHE A 85 -12.07 6.09 18.09
CA PHE A 85 -12.16 5.11 19.18
C PHE A 85 -10.83 4.87 19.89
N VAL A 86 -9.72 5.34 19.32
CA VAL A 86 -8.37 5.23 19.88
C VAL A 86 -7.78 6.60 20.27
N GLY A 87 -8.63 7.63 20.36
CA GLY A 87 -8.22 8.97 20.77
C GLY A 87 -7.58 9.81 19.65
N ARG A 88 -7.83 9.46 18.38
CA ARG A 88 -7.40 10.24 17.22
C ARG A 88 -8.58 10.91 16.52
N SER A 89 -8.33 11.94 15.72
CA SER A 89 -9.36 12.59 14.90
C SER A 89 -9.43 11.93 13.52
N GLY A 90 -10.52 11.23 13.22
CA GLY A 90 -10.81 10.83 11.84
C GLY A 90 -11.24 12.03 10.98
N ASP A 91 -10.73 12.13 9.76
CA ASP A 91 -11.06 13.19 8.79
C ASP A 91 -11.45 12.59 7.44
N GLN A 92 -12.60 12.98 6.91
CA GLN A 92 -13.04 12.57 5.56
C GLN A 92 -12.05 13.01 4.47
N ARG A 93 -11.26 14.06 4.72
CA ARG A 93 -10.22 14.53 3.82
C ARG A 93 -8.99 13.60 3.81
N ASP A 94 -8.76 12.88 4.89
CA ASP A 94 -7.70 11.87 4.97
C ASP A 94 -8.12 10.62 4.20
N ALA A 95 -9.40 10.22 4.27
CA ALA A 95 -9.96 9.19 3.38
C ALA A 95 -9.86 9.57 1.88
N LEU A 96 -10.01 10.86 1.54
CA LEU A 96 -9.78 11.33 0.17
C LEU A 96 -8.29 11.23 -0.22
N ALA A 97 -7.39 11.62 0.69
CA ALA A 97 -5.94 11.51 0.48
C ALA A 97 -5.51 10.05 0.28
N ASP A 98 -6.08 9.11 1.03
CA ASP A 98 -5.89 7.68 0.86
C ASP A 98 -6.29 7.22 -0.55
N GLY A 99 -7.48 7.63 -1.02
CA GLY A 99 -7.96 7.33 -2.36
C GLY A 99 -7.04 7.86 -3.47
N LEU A 100 -6.57 9.12 -3.34
CA LEU A 100 -5.60 9.71 -4.26
C LEU A 100 -4.25 9.00 -4.22
N GLY A 101 -3.82 8.58 -3.02
CA GLY A 101 -2.65 7.75 -2.81
C GLY A 101 -2.75 6.45 -3.59
N LEU A 102 -3.85 5.70 -3.41
CA LEU A 102 -4.10 4.44 -4.13
C LEU A 102 -4.04 4.60 -5.65
N ILE A 103 -4.65 5.65 -6.19
CA ILE A 103 -4.60 5.96 -7.63
C ILE A 103 -3.16 6.24 -8.08
N THR A 104 -2.45 7.08 -7.33
CA THR A 104 -1.06 7.48 -7.64
C THR A 104 -0.11 6.29 -7.60
N GLY A 105 -0.15 5.50 -6.52
CA GLY A 105 0.63 4.29 -6.36
C GLY A 105 0.33 3.23 -7.40
N SER A 106 -0.95 3.08 -7.76
CA SER A 106 -1.37 2.19 -8.85
C SER A 106 -0.77 2.62 -10.19
N GLY A 107 -0.86 3.90 -10.54
CA GLY A 107 -0.27 4.45 -11.76
C GLY A 107 1.24 4.21 -11.81
N LEU A 108 1.97 4.56 -10.75
CA LEU A 108 3.41 4.35 -10.65
C LEU A 108 3.78 2.86 -10.76
N GLY A 109 3.08 1.98 -10.05
CA GLY A 109 3.34 0.54 -10.13
C GLY A 109 3.08 -0.02 -11.53
N LEU A 110 2.02 0.40 -12.20
CA LEU A 110 1.73 -0.02 -13.58
C LEU A 110 2.82 0.45 -14.57
N LEU A 111 3.38 1.64 -14.38
CA LEU A 111 4.52 2.12 -15.16
C LEU A 111 5.78 1.26 -14.93
N LEU A 112 6.00 0.79 -13.70
CA LEU A 112 7.13 -0.06 -13.33
C LEU A 112 6.96 -1.53 -13.76
N TYR A 113 5.75 -1.99 -14.02
CA TYR A 113 5.48 -3.39 -14.39
C TYR A 113 6.27 -3.86 -15.61
N ARG A 114 6.28 -3.07 -16.70
CA ARG A 114 6.99 -3.40 -17.95
C ARG A 114 8.51 -3.53 -17.76
N PRO A 115 9.23 -2.55 -17.18
CA PRO A 115 10.66 -2.70 -16.95
C PRO A 115 11.00 -3.85 -16.00
N LEU A 116 10.21 -4.06 -14.93
CA LEU A 116 10.42 -5.19 -14.01
C LEU A 116 10.28 -6.54 -14.71
N GLN A 117 9.32 -6.69 -15.62
CA GLN A 117 9.21 -7.90 -16.42
C GLN A 117 10.39 -8.12 -17.37
N ARG A 118 10.92 -7.05 -17.97
CA ARG A 118 12.11 -7.14 -18.84
C ARG A 118 13.33 -7.62 -18.04
N LEU A 119 13.53 -7.10 -16.83
CA LEU A 119 14.62 -7.55 -15.94
C LEU A 119 14.45 -9.02 -15.56
N LYS A 120 13.24 -9.44 -15.18
CA LYS A 120 12.94 -10.85 -14.85
C LYS A 120 13.22 -11.81 -16.01
N ARG A 121 12.96 -11.40 -17.26
CA ARG A 121 13.23 -12.22 -18.46
C ARG A 121 14.71 -12.25 -18.85
N ARG A 122 15.51 -11.26 -18.43
CA ARG A 122 16.95 -11.17 -18.70
C ARG A 122 17.81 -11.84 -17.65
N ALA A 123 17.27 -12.18 -16.49
CA ALA A 123 17.98 -12.95 -15.49
C ALA A 123 18.39 -14.31 -16.11
N PRO A 124 19.69 -14.61 -16.27
CA PRO A 124 20.12 -15.89 -16.80
C PRO A 124 19.57 -17.00 -15.90
N ALA A 125 19.17 -18.11 -16.52
CA ALA A 125 18.90 -19.34 -15.78
C ALA A 125 20.20 -19.73 -15.05
N LEU A 126 20.34 -19.30 -13.80
CA LEU A 126 21.40 -19.76 -12.91
C LEU A 126 21.04 -21.18 -12.50
N THR A 127 21.23 -22.14 -13.41
CA THR A 127 21.20 -23.59 -13.19
C THR A 127 21.53 -24.28 -14.51
N GLU A 128 22.82 -24.46 -14.76
CA GLU A 128 23.36 -25.78 -15.08
C GLU A 128 24.30 -26.13 -13.91
#